data_AF-A0A955V4B6-F1
#
_entry.id   AF-A0A955V4B6-F1
#
_cell.length_a   1.000
_cell.length_b   1.000
_cell.length_c   1.000
_cell.angle_alpha   90.00
_cell.angle_beta   90.00
_cell.angle_gamma   90.00
#
_symmetry.space_group_name_H-M   'P 1'
#
loop_
_entity.id
_entity.type
_entity.pdbx_description
1 polymer ?
#
loop_
_entity_poly.entity_id
_entity_poly.type
_entity_poly.pdbx_seq_one_letter_code
_entity_poly.pdbx_strand_id
1 'polypeptide(L)'
;AGAAGAVTIWDGASVSVADDGGVIVLGATTGAELAPGAVVELIAFGASPPAAVTVDGGAVSALAGEEDLEDAAAGWYFDPSTAGGRLFVVVPAGADVRVRRP
;
A
#
# COMPACT_ATOMS: atom_id res chain seq x y z
N ALA A 1 -13.27 6.35 -7.57
CA ALA A 1 -12.18 6.32 -6.57
C ALA A 1 -12.79 6.03 -5.20
N GLY A 2 -12.07 5.34 -4.32
CA GLY A 2 -12.49 5.21 -2.92
C GLY A 2 -12.39 6.57 -2.21
N ALA A 3 -13.16 6.79 -1.15
CA ALA A 3 -13.05 8.03 -0.37
C ALA A 3 -11.68 8.08 0.33
N ALA A 4 -11.06 9.26 0.37
CA ALA A 4 -9.88 9.48 1.19
C ALA A 4 -10.20 9.22 2.67
N GLY A 5 -9.24 8.70 3.43
CA GLY A 5 -9.44 8.36 4.83
C GLY A 5 -8.13 8.07 5.55
N ALA A 6 -8.19 8.11 6.87
CA ALA A 6 -7.08 7.72 7.73
C ALA A 6 -7.63 6.99 8.96
N VAL A 7 -6.85 6.04 9.46
CA VAL A 7 -7.10 5.35 10.72
C VAL A 7 -5.88 5.48 11.62
N THR A 8 -6.12 5.74 12.90
CA THR A 8 -5.08 5.77 13.93
C THR A 8 -5.26 4.57 14.84
N ILE A 9 -4.16 3.86 15.07
CA ILE A 9 -4.10 2.69 15.93
C ILE A 9 -3.82 3.16 17.37
N TRP A 10 -4.10 2.31 18.35
CA TRP A 10 -4.05 2.63 19.78
C TRP A 10 -2.69 3.17 20.28
N ASP A 11 -1.60 2.86 19.58
CA ASP A 11 -0.24 3.29 19.91
C ASP A 11 0.19 4.60 19.21
N GLY A 12 -0.74 5.21 18.46
CA GLY A 12 -0.51 6.45 17.71
C GLY A 12 0.00 6.25 16.28
N ALA A 13 0.27 5.01 15.84
CA ALA A 13 0.55 4.73 14.43
C ALA A 13 -0.68 5.07 13.59
N SER A 14 -0.48 5.46 12.33
CA SER A 14 -1.60 5.71 11.43
C SER A 14 -1.34 5.19 10.03
N VAL A 15 -2.43 4.90 9.32
CA VAL A 15 -2.43 4.54 7.90
C VAL A 15 -3.44 5.44 7.21
N SER A 16 -3.09 5.97 6.03
CA SER A 16 -3.95 6.84 5.25
C SER A 16 -4.00 6.42 3.78
N VAL A 17 -5.11 6.79 3.14
CA VAL A 17 -5.35 6.64 1.70
C VAL A 17 -5.93 7.94 1.14
N ALA A 18 -5.44 8.36 -0.01
CA ALA A 18 -5.96 9.50 -0.76
C ALA A 18 -5.97 9.20 -2.27
N ASP A 19 -6.68 10.06 -3.03
CA ASP A 19 -6.66 10.08 -4.49
C ASP A 19 -6.01 11.38 -4.95
N ASP A 20 -5.01 11.26 -5.82
CA ASP A 20 -4.34 12.36 -6.48
C ASP A 20 -4.46 12.17 -8.00
N GLY A 21 -5.58 12.64 -8.56
CA GLY A 21 -5.82 12.57 -10.00
C GLY A 21 -5.87 11.14 -10.54
N GLY A 22 -6.43 10.19 -9.77
CA GLY A 22 -6.49 8.77 -10.13
C GLY A 22 -5.26 7.95 -9.74
N VAL A 23 -4.26 8.56 -9.10
CA VAL A 23 -3.19 7.87 -8.38
C VAL A 23 -3.61 7.66 -6.93
N ILE A 24 -3.52 6.43 -6.44
CA ILE A 24 -3.77 6.15 -5.02
C ILE A 24 -2.51 6.51 -4.26
N VAL A 25 -2.64 7.38 -3.26
CA VAL A 25 -1.54 7.76 -2.37
C VAL A 25 -1.76 7.07 -1.03
N LEU A 26 -0.77 6.33 -0.57
CA LEU A 26 -0.77 5.63 0.71
C LEU A 26 0.26 6.28 1.63
N GLY A 27 -0.10 6.41 2.91
CA GLY A 27 0.79 6.91 3.94
C GLY A 27 0.73 6.05 5.19
N ALA A 28 1.85 5.99 5.91
CA ALA A 28 1.91 5.40 7.24
C ALA A 28 2.75 6.29 8.18
N THR A 29 2.39 6.36 9.45
CA THR A 29 3.19 7.01 10.50
C THR A 29 3.53 6.01 11.60
N THR A 30 4.69 6.18 12.22
CA THR A 30 5.10 5.38 13.38
C THR A 30 4.25 5.69 14.61
N GLY A 31 3.92 4.65 15.37
CA GLY A 31 3.41 4.75 16.73
C GLY A 31 4.51 4.48 17.76
N ALA A 32 4.10 4.38 19.02
CA ALA A 32 5.01 4.04 20.12
C ALA A 32 5.50 2.59 20.06
N GLU A 33 4.74 1.67 19.44
CA GLU A 33 5.08 0.24 19.34
C GLU A 33 5.22 -0.23 17.89
N LEU A 34 4.36 0.26 16.99
CA LEU A 34 4.37 -0.03 15.56
C LEU A 34 5.19 1.03 14.80
N ALA A 35 6.47 0.73 14.61
CA ALA A 35 7.44 1.63 13.99
C ALA A 35 7.86 1.32 12.52
N PRO A 36 7.83 0.07 12.00
CA PRO A 36 8.36 -0.20 10.65
C PRO A 36 7.52 0.36 9.49
N GLY A 37 6.25 0.69 9.73
CA GLY A 37 5.26 1.00 8.70
C GLY A 37 4.09 0.04 8.73
N ALA A 38 3.50 -0.24 7.57
CA ALA A 38 2.37 -1.16 7.44
C ALA A 38 2.40 -1.90 6.09
N VAL A 39 1.78 -3.07 6.04
CA VAL A 39 1.31 -3.66 4.78
C VAL A 39 -0.15 -3.27 4.60
N VAL A 40 -0.46 -2.59 3.50
CA VAL A 40 -1.82 -2.12 3.19
C VAL A 40 -2.42 -3.01 2.12
N GLU A 41 -3.58 -3.57 2.43
CA GLU A 41 -4.41 -4.30 1.48
C GLU A 41 -5.46 -3.37 0.84
N LEU A 42 -5.45 -3.28 -0.48
CA LEU A 42 -6.45 -2.61 -1.30
C LEU A 42 -7.40 -3.66 -1.88
N ILE A 43 -8.62 -3.68 -1.36
CA ILE A 43 -9.69 -4.59 -1.79
C ILE A 43 -10.40 -4.02 -3.03
N ALA A 44 -10.79 -4.92 -3.94
CA ALA A 44 -11.46 -4.56 -5.19
C ALA A 44 -10.64 -3.56 -6.04
N PHE A 45 -9.32 -3.78 -6.11
CA PHE A 45 -8.39 -2.90 -6.83
C PHE A 45 -8.65 -2.86 -8.34
N GLY A 46 -9.07 -3.99 -8.91
CA GLY A 46 -9.33 -4.22 -10.32
C GLY A 46 -8.90 -5.64 -10.74
N ALA A 47 -9.20 -6.02 -11.98
CA ALA A 47 -8.82 -7.33 -12.52
C ALA A 47 -7.36 -7.40 -13.03
N SER A 48 -6.58 -6.33 -12.85
CA SER A 48 -5.23 -6.21 -13.39
C SER A 48 -4.29 -5.58 -12.36
N PRO A 49 -3.00 -5.98 -12.34
CA PRO A 49 -2.03 -5.42 -11.42
C PRO A 49 -1.81 -3.92 -11.67
N PRO A 50 -1.28 -3.17 -10.70
CA PRO A 50 -0.96 -1.76 -10.89
C PRO A 50 0.01 -1.55 -12.06
N ALA A 51 -0.14 -0.44 -12.78
CA ALA A 51 0.79 -0.05 -13.83
C ALA A 51 2.16 0.36 -13.25
N ALA A 52 2.17 0.89 -12.03
CA ALA A 52 3.36 1.21 -11.27
C ALA A 52 3.04 1.33 -9.77
N VAL A 53 4.00 0.95 -8.93
CA VAL A 53 4.05 1.32 -7.51
C VAL A 53 5.39 1.99 -7.25
N THR A 54 5.35 3.14 -6.58
CA THR A 54 6.56 3.88 -6.22
C THR A 54 6.59 4.20 -4.73
N VAL A 55 7.79 4.19 -4.16
CA VAL A 55 8.09 4.63 -2.79
C VAL A 55 9.13 5.74 -2.88
N ASP A 56 8.81 6.93 -2.38
CA ASP A 56 9.66 8.14 -2.46
C ASP A 56 10.13 8.44 -3.91
N GLY A 57 9.25 8.17 -4.88
CA GLY A 57 9.50 8.33 -6.31
C GLY A 57 10.30 7.20 -6.98
N GLY A 58 10.84 6.25 -6.22
CA GLY A 58 11.52 5.05 -6.74
C GLY A 58 10.52 3.94 -7.06
N ALA A 59 10.60 3.36 -8.25
CA ALA A 59 9.77 2.21 -8.60
C ALA A 59 10.16 0.98 -7.77
N VAL A 60 9.17 0.27 -7.26
CA VAL A 60 9.36 -0.95 -6.45
C VAL A 60 8.84 -2.19 -7.18
N SER A 61 9.52 -3.31 -6.95
CA SER A 61 9.25 -4.57 -7.63
C SER A 61 8.00 -5.27 -7.11
N ALA A 62 7.34 -6.00 -7.99
CA ALA A 62 6.37 -7.02 -7.60
C ALA A 62 7.08 -8.17 -6.88
N LEU A 63 6.50 -8.64 -5.78
CA LEU A 63 6.90 -9.83 -5.05
C LEU A 63 6.07 -11.04 -5.50
N ALA A 64 6.45 -12.25 -5.09
CA ALA A 64 5.82 -13.47 -5.57
C ALA A 64 4.56 -13.83 -4.78
N GLY A 65 4.48 -13.48 -3.50
CA GLY A 65 3.33 -13.75 -2.65
C GLY A 65 3.19 -12.80 -1.46
N GLU A 66 2.12 -12.99 -0.68
CA GLU A 66 1.87 -12.22 0.55
C GLU A 66 2.97 -12.43 1.59
N GLU A 67 3.50 -13.65 1.69
CA GLU A 67 4.59 -14.01 2.63
C GLU A 67 5.87 -13.20 2.41
N ASP A 68 6.18 -12.84 1.17
CA ASP A 68 7.37 -12.05 0.84
C ASP A 68 7.26 -10.60 1.33
N LEU A 69 6.06 -10.10 1.62
CA LEU A 69 5.84 -8.71 2.05
C LEU A 69 6.30 -8.47 3.49
N GLU A 70 6.25 -9.49 4.34
CA GLU A 70 6.55 -9.35 5.78
C GLU A 70 8.02 -9.00 6.03
N ASP A 71 8.92 -9.50 5.19
CA ASP A 71 10.38 -9.26 5.27
C ASP A 71 10.86 -8.15 4.32
N ALA A 72 9.99 -7.63 3.45
CA ALA A 72 10.36 -6.66 2.44
C ALA A 72 10.41 -5.23 3.00
N ALA A 73 11.52 -4.53 2.75
CA ALA A 73 11.61 -3.09 3.05
C ALA A 73 10.67 -2.25 2.15
N ALA A 74 10.42 -2.72 0.93
CA ALA A 74 9.45 -2.16 0.00
C ALA A 74 9.07 -3.20 -1.06
N GLY A 75 7.85 -3.15 -1.56
CA GLY A 75 7.36 -4.08 -2.57
C GLY A 75 5.84 -4.12 -2.59
N TRP A 76 5.30 -4.88 -3.55
CA TRP A 76 3.86 -5.11 -3.66
C TRP A 76 3.57 -6.49 -4.23
N TYR A 77 2.38 -7.00 -3.94
CA TYR A 77 1.89 -8.26 -4.49
C TYR A 77 0.43 -8.09 -4.93
N PHE A 78 0.05 -8.66 -6.07
CA PHE A 78 -1.31 -8.61 -6.59
C PHE A 78 -1.91 -10.02 -6.65
N ASP A 79 -3.01 -10.21 -5.94
CA ASP A 79 -3.78 -11.45 -5.92
C ASP A 79 -5.04 -11.30 -6.80
N PRO A 80 -5.07 -11.93 -7.99
CA PRO A 80 -6.23 -11.92 -8.88
C PRO A 80 -7.30 -12.95 -8.50
N SER A 81 -7.08 -13.79 -7.49
CA SER A 81 -7.98 -14.93 -7.16
C SER A 81 -9.33 -14.48 -6.62
N THR A 82 -9.40 -13.26 -6.07
CA THR A 82 -10.64 -12.68 -5.54
C THR A 82 -11.35 -11.83 -6.60
N ALA A 83 -12.69 -11.84 -6.57
CA ALA A 83 -13.49 -11.03 -7.48
C ALA A 83 -13.18 -9.54 -7.27
N GLY A 84 -12.60 -8.91 -8.31
CA GLY A 84 -12.15 -7.52 -8.26
C GLY A 84 -10.70 -7.32 -7.81
N GLY A 85 -9.94 -8.39 -7.53
CA GLY A 85 -8.50 -8.36 -7.21
C GLY A 85 -8.14 -7.68 -5.89
N ARG A 86 -7.07 -8.17 -5.25
CA ARG A 86 -6.46 -7.57 -4.06
C ARG A 86 -5.04 -7.14 -4.38
N LEU A 87 -4.69 -5.92 -3.98
CA LEU A 87 -3.32 -5.41 -4.08
C LEU A 87 -2.78 -5.16 -2.68
N PHE A 88 -1.63 -5.74 -2.37
CA PHE A 88 -0.92 -5.53 -1.12
C PHE A 88 0.31 -4.67 -1.39
N VAL A 89 0.55 -3.68 -0.54
CA VAL A 89 1.67 -2.75 -0.69
C VAL A 89 2.35 -2.57 0.64
N VAL A 90 3.68 -2.71 0.67
CA VAL A 90 4.49 -2.28 1.82
C VAL A 90 4.53 -0.75 1.83
N VAL A 91 4.11 -0.15 2.94
CA VAL A 91 4.07 1.29 3.16
C VAL A 91 5.01 1.62 4.32
N PRO A 92 6.28 1.95 4.04
CA PRO A 92 7.22 2.37 5.07
C PRO A 92 6.71 3.63 5.79
N ALA A 93 6.97 3.71 7.09
CA ALA A 93 6.57 4.89 7.86
C ALA A 93 7.26 6.16 7.33
N GLY A 94 6.48 7.20 7.07
CA GLY A 94 6.96 8.50 6.58
C GLY A 94 7.29 8.57 5.09
N ALA A 95 7.12 7.48 4.33
CA ALA A 95 7.37 7.46 2.89
C ALA A 95 6.16 7.95 2.07
N ASP A 96 6.43 8.50 0.88
CA ASP A 96 5.41 8.81 -0.13
C ASP A 96 5.18 7.60 -1.03
N VAL A 97 4.10 6.85 -0.79
CA VAL A 97 3.76 5.66 -1.58
C VAL A 97 2.65 5.98 -2.57
N ARG A 98 2.92 5.74 -3.86
CA ARG A 98 1.98 6.02 -4.95
C ARG A 98 1.73 4.77 -5.77
N VAL A 99 0.46 4.47 -5.99
CA VAL A 99 -0.02 3.33 -6.78
C VAL A 99 -0.80 3.84 -7.97
N ARG A 100 -0.28 3.55 -9.17
CA ARG A 100 -0.94 3.86 -10.43
C ARG A 100 -1.75 2.66 -10.89
N ARG A 101 -3.05 2.87 -11.09
CA ARG A 101 -3.94 1.86 -11.69
C ARG A 101 -3.54 1.55 -13.15
N PRO A 102 -3.96 0.39 -13.68
CA PRO A 102 -3.80 0.05 -15.10
C PRO A 102 -4.20 1.18 -16.06
#